data_AF-A0A925T334-F1
#
_entry.id   AF-A0A925T334-F1
#
_cell.length_a   1.000
_cell.length_b   1.000
_cell.length_c   1.000
_cell.angle_alpha   90.00
_cell.angle_beta   90.00
_cell.angle_gamma   90.00
#
_symmetry.space_group_name_H-M   'P 1'
#
loop_
_entity.id
_entity.type
_entity.pdbx_description
1 polymer ?
#
loop_
_entity_poly.entity_id
_entity_poly.type
_entity_poly.pdbx_seq_one_letter_code
_entity_poly.pdbx_strand_id
1 'polypeptide(L)'
;MRGNIPIPELPPGEELWLMVVISAVREKRTQQGKRFCEATARNATGSIPLKIWGETLEQWGELKAGLWGLTGQLESYQDRSQFLVTEYRPITLEKYREHQVVDPVLPVAYTMDIETLALPDFRERVGLQLERLWKLGNMRLEQQERYLEDILVEEERCYQLGSLSAASGRILSIAVHAGPVAGLDFGVEQQQNERVFGIDADGNEQDEKESLRAFLDYLKDFDPETDELVGHNIIGFDLPFIFQRCLVNSIQVKPLVDLGEYRVRGVFDTMHHWWLGARRNVSLDDVAWALGIESSKTATVEGSKVFDLYQAGNLAAIREYNLNDVRVTRKIYQRMVACFGR
;
A
#
# COMPACT_ATOMS: atom_id res chain seq x y z
N MET A 1 37.19 13.80 12.23
CA MET A 1 36.01 13.37 11.45
C MET A 1 34.88 14.35 11.72
N ARG A 2 34.50 15.13 10.71
CA ARG A 2 33.28 15.98 10.76
C ARG A 2 32.08 15.03 10.59
N GLY A 3 30.92 15.29 11.20
CA GLY A 3 29.83 14.36 10.96
C GLY A 3 28.47 14.76 11.50
N ASN A 4 27.51 13.95 11.08
CA ASN A 4 26.07 14.19 11.10
C ASN A 4 25.64 15.52 10.48
N ILE A 5 26.36 15.93 9.44
CA ILE A 5 26.00 17.07 8.58
C ILE A 5 24.70 16.72 7.85
N PRO A 6 23.81 17.69 7.58
CA PRO A 6 22.66 17.48 6.72
C PRO A 6 23.06 16.81 5.40
N ILE A 7 22.31 15.78 4.98
CA ILE A 7 22.58 15.01 3.75
C ILE A 7 22.73 15.92 2.52
N PRO A 8 21.91 16.97 2.32
CA PRO A 8 22.06 17.89 1.19
C PRO A 8 23.35 18.73 1.22
N GLU A 9 24.03 18.81 2.36
CA GLU A 9 25.20 19.67 2.60
C GLU A 9 26.51 18.88 2.72
N LEU A 10 26.49 17.58 2.41
CA LEU A 10 27.67 16.73 2.55
C LEU A 10 28.79 17.19 1.59
N PRO A 11 30.00 17.51 2.11
CA PRO A 11 31.11 17.86 1.24
C PRO A 11 31.65 16.62 0.49
N PRO A 12 31.89 16.72 -0.83
CA PRO A 12 32.42 15.61 -1.62
C PRO A 12 33.87 15.29 -1.25
N GLY A 13 34.22 14.01 -1.18
CA GLY A 13 35.57 13.52 -0.92
C GLY A 13 36.11 13.73 0.50
N GLU A 14 35.32 14.30 1.42
CA GLU A 14 35.68 14.36 2.84
C GLU A 14 35.21 13.10 3.57
N GLU A 15 36.02 12.64 4.53
CA GLU A 15 35.63 11.54 5.42
C GLU A 15 34.71 12.03 6.54
N LEU A 16 33.49 11.50 6.52
CA LEU A 16 32.36 11.92 7.35
C LEU A 16 31.77 10.73 8.08
N TRP A 17 31.07 11.00 9.19
CA TRP A 17 30.17 10.02 9.80
C TRP A 17 28.71 10.49 9.74
N LEU A 18 27.76 9.54 9.67
CA LEU A 18 26.32 9.79 9.60
C LEU A 18 25.57 8.82 10.53
N MET A 19 24.49 9.29 11.15
CA MET A 19 23.50 8.42 11.83
C MET A 19 22.26 8.33 10.95
N VAL A 20 21.92 7.11 10.53
CA VAL A 20 20.87 6.89 9.53
C VAL A 20 20.00 5.68 9.86
N VAL A 21 18.80 5.71 9.31
CA VAL A 21 17.93 4.55 9.11
C VAL A 21 18.28 3.95 7.75
N ILE A 22 18.53 2.65 7.70
CA ILE A 22 18.64 1.89 6.44
C ILE A 22 17.36 1.08 6.28
N SER A 23 16.65 1.26 5.17
CA SER A 23 15.34 0.63 4.92
C SER A 23 15.41 -0.54 3.93
N ALA A 24 16.42 -0.58 3.07
CA ALA A 24 16.61 -1.62 2.08
C ALA A 24 18.10 -1.82 1.78
N VAL A 25 18.48 -3.09 1.60
CA VAL A 25 19.84 -3.54 1.33
C VAL A 25 19.77 -4.55 0.18
N ARG A 26 20.54 -4.33 -0.90
CA ARG A 26 20.57 -5.21 -2.08
C ARG A 26 22.00 -5.58 -2.41
N GLU A 27 22.27 -6.87 -2.51
CA GLU A 27 23.56 -7.36 -2.95
C GLU A 27 23.65 -7.33 -4.49
N LYS A 28 24.79 -6.86 -5.00
CA LYS A 28 25.08 -6.77 -6.42
C LYS A 28 26.50 -7.22 -6.73
N ARG A 29 26.76 -7.42 -8.02
CA ARG A 29 28.10 -7.67 -8.55
C ARG A 29 28.40 -6.70 -9.68
N THR A 30 29.64 -6.23 -9.73
CA THR A 30 30.14 -5.45 -10.87
C THR A 30 30.27 -6.36 -12.11
N GLN A 31 30.47 -5.76 -13.29
CA GLN A 31 30.76 -6.52 -14.52
C GLN A 31 32.01 -7.41 -14.38
N GLN A 32 32.97 -7.02 -13.54
CA GLN A 32 34.18 -7.78 -13.23
C GLN A 32 33.96 -8.81 -12.10
N GLY A 33 32.73 -9.01 -11.64
CA GLY A 33 32.37 -10.00 -10.63
C GLY A 33 32.61 -9.58 -9.17
N LYS A 34 33.20 -8.40 -8.92
CA LYS A 34 33.38 -7.87 -7.55
C LYS A 34 32.04 -7.66 -6.87
N ARG A 35 31.89 -8.20 -5.64
CA ARG A 35 30.69 -8.06 -4.81
C ARG A 35 30.62 -6.66 -4.20
N PHE A 36 29.41 -6.12 -4.14
CA PHE A 36 29.12 -4.90 -3.41
C PHE A 36 27.64 -4.89 -3.00
N CYS A 37 27.30 -4.02 -2.07
CA CYS A 37 25.94 -3.78 -1.64
C CYS A 37 25.53 -2.35 -1.97
N GLU A 38 24.29 -2.19 -2.44
CA GLU A 38 23.59 -0.91 -2.47
C GLU A 38 22.54 -0.89 -1.39
N ALA A 39 22.43 0.24 -0.69
CA ALA A 39 21.38 0.45 0.28
C ALA A 39 20.84 1.88 0.17
N THR A 40 19.67 2.13 0.73
CA THR A 40 19.15 3.51 0.88
C THR A 40 19.19 3.87 2.35
N ALA A 41 19.88 4.97 2.66
CA ALA A 41 19.93 5.55 3.99
C ALA A 41 19.09 6.82 4.06
N ARG A 42 18.52 7.08 5.24
CA ARG A 42 17.73 8.27 5.55
C ARG A 42 18.10 8.80 6.92
N ASN A 43 18.07 10.12 7.08
CA ASN A 43 17.98 10.75 8.39
C ASN A 43 17.00 11.93 8.35
N ALA A 44 16.97 12.76 9.39
CA ALA A 44 16.04 13.89 9.50
C ALA A 44 16.18 14.93 8.37
N THR A 45 17.29 14.91 7.64
CA THR A 45 17.65 15.93 6.64
C THR A 45 17.52 15.46 5.20
N GLY A 46 17.30 14.15 4.96
CA GLY A 46 17.11 13.62 3.62
C GLY A 46 17.41 12.13 3.49
N SER A 47 17.54 11.69 2.23
CA SER A 47 17.91 10.32 1.86
C SER A 47 19.16 10.31 0.98
N ILE A 48 19.99 9.28 1.11
CA ILE A 48 21.21 9.11 0.33
C ILE A 48 21.41 7.64 -0.06
N PRO A 49 21.72 7.34 -1.34
CA PRO A 49 22.14 6.01 -1.74
C PRO A 49 23.50 5.67 -1.10
N LEU A 50 23.62 4.46 -0.59
CA LEU A 50 24.85 3.92 -0.04
C LEU A 50 25.48 2.93 -1.02
N LYS A 51 26.81 2.91 -1.03
CA LYS A 51 27.60 1.87 -1.68
C LYS A 51 28.58 1.28 -0.68
N ILE A 52 28.58 -0.04 -0.55
CA ILE A 52 29.43 -0.78 0.39
C ILE A 52 30.15 -1.89 -0.38
N TRP A 53 31.47 -1.91 -0.40
CA TRP A 53 32.23 -2.94 -1.11
C TRP A 53 32.26 -4.26 -0.33
N GLY A 54 32.44 -5.38 -1.04
CA GLY A 54 32.53 -6.71 -0.43
C GLY A 54 33.59 -6.82 0.67
N GLU A 55 34.75 -6.18 0.48
CA GLU A 55 35.83 -6.11 1.47
C GLU A 55 35.36 -5.45 2.78
N THR A 56 34.55 -4.38 2.69
CA THR A 56 33.96 -3.71 3.85
C THR A 56 32.94 -4.61 4.54
N LEU A 57 32.13 -5.35 3.79
CA LEU A 57 31.17 -6.32 4.33
C LEU A 57 31.88 -7.49 5.04
N GLU A 58 33.00 -7.97 4.50
CA GLU A 58 33.81 -9.03 5.11
C GLU A 58 34.42 -8.58 6.45
N GLN A 59 34.75 -7.29 6.57
CA GLN A 59 35.30 -6.72 7.80
C GLN A 59 34.24 -6.45 8.87
N TRP A 60 33.09 -5.89 8.50
CA TRP A 60 32.09 -5.37 9.45
C TRP A 60 30.83 -6.23 9.57
N GLY A 61 30.73 -7.31 8.80
CA GLY A 61 29.62 -8.26 8.84
C GLY A 61 28.44 -7.88 7.94
N GLU A 62 27.33 -8.60 8.03
CA GLU A 62 26.18 -8.37 7.16
C GLU A 62 25.45 -7.05 7.52
N LEU A 63 25.19 -6.21 6.51
CA LEU A 63 24.37 -5.00 6.65
C LEU A 63 22.88 -5.37 6.48
N LYS A 64 22.02 -4.87 7.36
CA LYS A 64 20.56 -5.10 7.33
C LYS A 64 19.80 -3.80 7.50
N ALA A 65 18.49 -3.84 7.26
CA ALA A 65 17.63 -2.73 7.66
C ALA A 65 17.77 -2.49 9.18
N GLY A 66 17.75 -1.23 9.60
CA GLY A 66 17.99 -0.87 11.00
C GLY A 66 18.59 0.52 11.17
N LEU A 67 18.98 0.84 12.41
CA LEU A 67 19.67 2.07 12.76
C LEU A 67 21.19 1.85 12.70
N TRP A 68 21.89 2.69 11.93
CA TRP A 68 23.32 2.55 11.70
C TRP A 68 24.07 3.87 11.85
N GLY A 69 25.25 3.78 12.45
CA GLY A 69 26.28 4.79 12.36
C GLY A 69 27.23 4.41 11.23
N LEU A 70 27.37 5.27 10.24
CA LEU A 70 28.20 5.06 9.06
C LEU A 70 29.40 6.00 9.09
N THR A 71 30.52 5.55 8.54
CA THR A 71 31.67 6.37 8.17
C THR A 71 31.93 6.18 6.68
N GLY A 72 32.25 7.25 5.97
CA GLY A 72 32.48 7.18 4.52
C GLY A 72 32.66 8.54 3.88
N GLN A 73 32.56 8.55 2.55
CA GLN A 73 32.73 9.76 1.75
C GLN A 73 31.59 9.91 0.75
N LEU A 74 31.18 11.15 0.47
CA LEU A 74 30.29 11.44 -0.63
C LEU A 74 31.08 11.38 -1.95
N GLU A 75 30.64 10.52 -2.86
CA GLU A 75 31.17 10.39 -4.21
C GLU A 75 30.08 10.59 -5.27
N SER A 76 30.49 10.93 -6.50
CA SER A 76 29.59 10.96 -7.66
C SER A 76 29.99 9.86 -8.64
N TYR A 77 29.02 9.06 -9.07
CA TYR A 77 29.20 8.05 -10.11
C TYR A 77 28.08 8.18 -11.15
N GLN A 78 28.46 8.38 -12.42
CA GLN A 78 27.50 8.63 -13.51
C GLN A 78 26.50 9.75 -13.17
N ASP A 79 27.01 10.86 -12.64
CA ASP A 79 26.25 12.04 -12.21
C ASP A 79 25.24 11.79 -11.08
N ARG A 80 25.34 10.65 -10.39
CA ARG A 80 24.54 10.34 -9.20
C ARG A 80 25.41 10.37 -7.95
N SER A 81 24.96 11.12 -6.96
CA SER A 81 25.59 11.16 -5.64
C SER A 81 25.30 9.88 -4.87
N GLN A 82 26.34 9.31 -4.26
CA GLN A 82 26.25 8.14 -3.40
C GLN A 82 27.26 8.26 -2.26
N PHE A 83 26.94 7.70 -1.10
CA PHE A 83 27.85 7.65 0.04
C PHE A 83 28.61 6.32 0.03
N LEU A 84 29.92 6.38 -0.19
CA LEU A 84 30.80 5.23 -0.14
C LEU A 84 31.14 4.92 1.32
N VAL A 85 30.57 3.85 1.86
CA VAL A 85 30.73 3.45 3.27
C VAL A 85 32.03 2.66 3.44
N THR A 86 32.84 3.06 4.41
CA THR A 86 34.12 2.40 4.78
C THR A 86 34.05 1.72 6.15
N GLU A 87 33.17 2.19 7.05
CA GLU A 87 32.86 1.57 8.34
C GLU A 87 31.39 1.76 8.65
N TYR A 88 30.79 0.78 9.33
CA TYR A 88 29.45 0.90 9.88
C TYR A 88 29.29 0.08 11.15
N ARG A 89 28.39 0.53 12.03
CA ARG A 89 28.04 -0.16 13.27
C ARG A 89 26.58 0.07 13.64
N PRO A 90 25.91 -0.92 14.23
CA PRO A 90 24.55 -0.72 14.73
C PRO A 90 24.56 0.36 15.82
N ILE A 91 23.49 1.15 15.89
CA ILE A 91 23.30 2.18 16.93
C ILE A 91 21.95 1.98 17.61
N THR A 92 21.82 2.49 18.83
CA THR A 92 20.55 2.50 19.55
C THR A 92 19.71 3.71 19.15
N LEU A 93 18.43 3.67 19.50
CA LEU A 93 17.52 4.79 19.31
C LEU A 93 17.96 6.03 20.09
N GLU A 94 18.48 5.86 21.31
CA GLU A 94 19.01 6.96 22.13
C GLU A 94 20.16 7.65 21.40
N LYS A 95 21.09 6.86 20.84
CA LYS A 95 22.23 7.40 20.10
C LYS A 95 21.80 8.10 18.81
N TYR A 96 20.76 7.61 18.14
CA TYR A 96 20.18 8.33 17.00
C TYR A 96 19.64 9.70 17.44
N ARG A 97 18.84 9.74 18.51
CA ARG A 97 18.24 10.96 19.07
C ARG A 97 19.27 11.97 19.55
N GLU A 98 20.34 11.51 20.19
CA GLU A 98 21.46 12.37 20.65
C GLU A 98 22.04 13.21 19.52
N HIS A 99 22.06 12.68 18.29
CA HIS A 99 22.68 13.35 17.14
C HIS A 99 21.67 13.99 16.17
N GLN A 100 20.48 13.41 16.01
CA GLN A 100 19.45 13.90 15.09
C GLN A 100 18.44 14.83 15.77
N VAL A 101 18.36 14.81 17.10
CA VAL A 101 17.43 15.61 17.92
C VAL A 101 15.94 15.36 17.59
N VAL A 102 15.65 14.32 16.81
CA VAL A 102 14.31 13.87 16.41
C VAL A 102 14.26 12.35 16.38
N ASP A 103 13.05 11.81 16.38
CA ASP A 103 12.85 10.38 16.15
C ASP A 103 13.14 10.00 14.69
N PRO A 104 13.66 8.78 14.44
CA PRO A 104 13.86 8.29 13.09
C PRO A 104 12.51 8.17 12.37
N VAL A 105 12.45 8.67 11.14
CA VAL A 105 11.31 8.41 10.26
C VAL A 105 11.46 7.00 9.70
N LEU A 106 10.70 6.09 10.28
CA LEU A 106 10.71 4.67 9.92
C LEU A 106 9.66 4.38 8.83
N PRO A 107 9.94 3.42 7.93
CA PRO A 107 8.96 2.97 6.95
C PRO A 107 7.64 2.52 7.57
N VAL A 108 6.54 2.81 6.88
CA VAL A 108 5.19 2.43 7.28
C VAL A 108 4.51 1.60 6.19
N ALA A 109 3.86 0.51 6.61
CA ALA A 109 2.93 -0.23 5.78
C ALA A 109 1.50 0.23 6.07
N TYR A 110 0.83 0.77 5.05
CA TYR A 110 -0.57 1.17 5.06
C TYR A 110 -1.39 0.05 4.41
N THR A 111 -1.93 -0.84 5.23
CA THR A 111 -2.86 -1.88 4.76
C THR A 111 -4.24 -1.25 4.58
N MET A 112 -4.88 -1.43 3.43
CA MET A 112 -6.14 -0.76 3.13
C MET A 112 -7.09 -1.59 2.27
N ASP A 113 -8.37 -1.23 2.36
CA ASP A 113 -9.48 -1.77 1.58
C ASP A 113 -10.57 -0.69 1.43
N ILE A 114 -11.38 -0.78 0.36
CA ILE A 114 -12.49 0.14 0.10
C ILE A 114 -13.84 -0.57 0.01
N GLU A 115 -14.87 0.10 0.52
CA GLU A 115 -16.25 -0.25 0.24
C GLU A 115 -16.90 0.73 -0.71
N THR A 116 -17.70 0.19 -1.63
CA THR A 116 -18.27 0.95 -2.74
C THR A 116 -19.77 0.71 -2.86
N LEU A 117 -20.47 1.72 -3.37
CA LEU A 117 -21.90 1.65 -3.69
C LEU A 117 -22.14 2.11 -5.12
N ALA A 118 -23.17 1.56 -5.76
CA ALA A 118 -23.67 2.11 -7.01
C ALA A 118 -24.22 3.53 -6.77
N LEU A 119 -23.99 4.43 -7.73
CA LEU A 119 -24.59 5.77 -7.74
C LEU A 119 -26.09 5.63 -8.01
N PRO A 120 -26.98 6.31 -7.26
CA PRO A 120 -28.43 6.23 -7.50
C PRO A 120 -28.82 6.51 -8.95
N ASP A 121 -28.24 7.55 -9.56
CA ASP A 121 -28.52 7.97 -10.94
C ASP A 121 -28.02 6.96 -11.99
N PHE A 122 -27.12 6.03 -11.61
CA PHE A 122 -26.73 4.95 -12.51
C PHE A 122 -27.91 4.03 -12.84
N ARG A 123 -28.89 3.90 -11.92
CA ARG A 123 -30.08 3.06 -12.11
C ARG A 123 -30.84 3.43 -13.38
N GLU A 124 -30.91 4.71 -13.74
CA GLU A 124 -31.58 5.21 -14.96
C GLU A 124 -30.94 4.69 -16.26
N ARG A 125 -29.65 4.30 -16.21
CA ARG A 125 -28.89 3.83 -17.37
C ARG A 125 -28.98 2.31 -17.57
N VAL A 126 -29.33 1.56 -16.53
CA VAL A 126 -29.21 0.09 -16.52
C VAL A 126 -30.16 -0.54 -17.55
N GLY A 127 -31.45 -0.23 -17.49
CA GLY A 127 -32.44 -0.80 -18.42
C GLY A 127 -32.13 -0.48 -19.88
N LEU A 128 -31.76 0.77 -20.17
CA LEU A 128 -31.35 1.20 -21.52
C LEU A 128 -30.11 0.46 -22.02
N GLN A 129 -29.15 0.17 -21.14
CA GLN A 129 -27.95 -0.60 -21.48
C GLN A 129 -28.28 -2.07 -21.74
N LEU A 130 -29.11 -2.70 -20.91
CA LEU A 130 -29.52 -4.09 -21.08
C LEU A 130 -30.32 -4.28 -22.37
N GLU A 131 -31.29 -3.41 -22.65
CA GLU A 131 -32.07 -3.45 -23.89
C GLU A 131 -31.16 -3.31 -25.11
N ARG A 132 -30.16 -2.41 -25.05
CA ARG A 132 -29.16 -2.24 -26.11
C ARG A 132 -28.30 -3.48 -26.29
N LEU A 133 -27.82 -4.09 -25.21
CA LEU A 133 -27.01 -5.33 -25.27
C LEU A 133 -27.81 -6.49 -25.86
N TRP A 134 -29.08 -6.60 -25.50
CA TRP A 134 -30.01 -7.58 -26.06
C TRP A 134 -30.19 -7.38 -27.57
N LYS A 135 -30.56 -6.17 -28.00
CA LYS A 135 -30.77 -5.85 -29.42
C LYS A 135 -29.52 -6.05 -30.28
N LEU A 136 -28.33 -5.83 -29.72
CA LEU A 136 -27.06 -6.02 -30.42
C LEU A 136 -26.52 -7.46 -30.34
N GLY A 137 -27.18 -8.37 -29.61
CA GLY A 137 -26.70 -9.74 -29.42
C GLY A 137 -25.40 -9.83 -28.60
N ASN A 138 -25.06 -8.80 -27.82
CA ASN A 138 -23.83 -8.73 -27.02
C ASN A 138 -24.00 -9.25 -25.59
N MET A 139 -25.19 -9.75 -25.26
CA MET A 139 -25.52 -10.32 -23.95
C MET A 139 -25.09 -11.79 -23.90
N ARG A 140 -24.41 -12.22 -22.84
CA ARG A 140 -24.04 -13.65 -22.63
C ARG A 140 -25.29 -14.50 -22.43
N LEU A 141 -25.26 -15.78 -22.82
CA LEU A 141 -26.42 -16.69 -22.74
C LEU A 141 -27.06 -16.72 -21.34
N GLU A 142 -26.27 -16.91 -20.28
CA GLU A 142 -26.78 -16.91 -18.91
C GLU A 142 -27.45 -15.58 -18.52
N GLN A 143 -26.98 -14.47 -19.08
CA GLN A 143 -27.57 -13.15 -18.84
C GLN A 143 -28.86 -12.96 -19.64
N GLN A 144 -28.92 -13.51 -20.86
CA GLN A 144 -30.14 -13.54 -21.67
C GLN A 144 -31.25 -14.31 -20.95
N GLU A 145 -30.92 -15.46 -20.37
CA GLU A 145 -31.86 -16.27 -19.60
C GLU A 145 -32.43 -15.48 -18.41
N ARG A 146 -31.57 -14.87 -17.59
CA ARG A 146 -32.02 -14.04 -16.45
C ARG A 146 -32.85 -12.83 -16.89
N TYR A 147 -32.44 -12.17 -17.97
CA TYR A 147 -33.16 -11.02 -18.51
C TYR A 147 -34.56 -11.38 -19.03
N LEU A 148 -34.72 -12.55 -19.66
CA LEU A 148 -36.02 -13.04 -20.14
C LEU A 148 -36.89 -13.60 -19.01
N GLU A 149 -36.29 -14.13 -17.96
CA GLU A 149 -37.00 -14.62 -16.77
C GLU A 149 -37.65 -13.47 -16.00
N ASP A 150 -36.85 -12.45 -15.65
CA ASP A 150 -37.34 -11.25 -14.99
C ASP A 150 -36.40 -10.05 -15.24
N ILE A 151 -36.88 -9.12 -16.07
CA ILE A 151 -36.13 -7.91 -16.44
C ILE A 151 -35.80 -7.05 -15.22
N LEU A 152 -36.74 -6.89 -14.28
CA LEU A 152 -36.55 -6.01 -13.13
C LEU A 152 -35.50 -6.58 -12.17
N VAL A 153 -35.46 -7.91 -12.02
CA VAL A 153 -34.44 -8.59 -11.20
C VAL A 153 -33.06 -8.48 -11.84
N GLU A 154 -32.92 -8.65 -13.16
CA GLU A 154 -31.63 -8.46 -13.83
C GLU A 154 -31.19 -6.99 -13.82
N GLU A 155 -32.12 -6.04 -13.96
CA GLU A 155 -31.84 -4.61 -13.80
C GLU A 155 -31.29 -4.30 -12.41
N GLU A 156 -31.93 -4.78 -11.33
CA GLU A 156 -31.44 -4.54 -9.97
C GLU A 156 -30.07 -5.20 -9.72
N ARG A 157 -29.85 -6.41 -10.24
CA ARG A 157 -28.53 -7.07 -10.20
C ARG A 157 -27.47 -6.23 -10.91
N CYS A 158 -27.76 -5.73 -12.12
CA CYS A 158 -26.82 -4.90 -12.87
C CYS A 158 -26.57 -3.55 -12.21
N TYR A 159 -27.59 -2.97 -11.58
CA TYR A 159 -27.43 -1.77 -10.76
C TYR A 159 -26.44 -2.01 -9.61
N GLN A 160 -26.61 -3.10 -8.85
CA GLN A 160 -25.70 -3.44 -7.74
C GLN A 160 -24.26 -3.68 -8.22
N LEU A 161 -24.07 -4.37 -9.35
CA LEU A 161 -22.74 -4.54 -9.96
C LEU A 161 -22.09 -3.20 -10.39
N GLY A 162 -22.87 -2.13 -10.48
CA GLY A 162 -22.37 -0.78 -10.72
C GLY A 162 -21.40 -0.28 -9.63
N SER A 163 -21.43 -0.85 -8.43
CA SER A 163 -20.44 -0.54 -7.38
C SER A 163 -19.02 -0.95 -7.76
N LEU A 164 -18.84 -1.94 -8.64
CA LEU A 164 -17.54 -2.44 -9.08
C LEU A 164 -16.84 -1.57 -10.13
N SER A 165 -17.37 -0.40 -10.46
CA SER A 165 -16.73 0.55 -11.38
C SER A 165 -16.88 1.98 -10.90
N ALA A 166 -15.79 2.75 -10.87
CA ALA A 166 -15.81 4.15 -10.44
C ALA A 166 -16.65 5.08 -11.35
N ALA A 167 -17.02 4.62 -12.55
CA ALA A 167 -17.89 5.34 -13.48
C ALA A 167 -19.38 5.22 -13.13
N SER A 168 -19.77 4.16 -12.41
CA SER A 168 -21.14 3.87 -11.99
C SER A 168 -21.32 3.81 -10.48
N GLY A 169 -20.22 3.77 -9.74
CA GLY A 169 -20.20 3.71 -8.29
C GLY A 169 -19.43 4.86 -7.66
N ARG A 170 -19.51 4.90 -6.33
CA ARG A 170 -18.81 5.83 -5.44
C ARG A 170 -18.17 5.07 -4.29
N ILE A 171 -17.18 5.69 -3.67
CA ILE A 171 -16.60 5.21 -2.43
C ILE A 171 -17.56 5.53 -1.28
N LEU A 172 -17.85 4.53 -0.46
CA LEU A 172 -18.57 4.65 0.80
C LEU A 172 -17.60 4.69 1.97
N SER A 173 -16.58 3.84 1.96
CA SER A 173 -15.64 3.70 3.07
C SER A 173 -14.24 3.39 2.57
N ILE A 174 -13.22 3.94 3.24
CA ILE A 174 -11.81 3.57 3.04
C ILE A 174 -11.26 3.22 4.42
N ALA A 175 -10.95 1.96 4.68
CA ALA A 175 -10.29 1.53 5.91
C ALA A 175 -8.78 1.45 5.69
N VAL A 176 -8.02 1.87 6.69
CA VAL A 176 -6.56 1.86 6.67
C VAL A 176 -6.03 1.43 8.03
N HIS A 177 -5.10 0.48 8.03
CA HIS A 177 -4.26 0.14 9.17
C HIS A 177 -2.81 0.51 8.84
N ALA A 178 -2.29 1.54 9.51
CA ALA A 178 -0.88 1.90 9.44
C ALA A 178 -0.09 1.18 10.54
N GLY A 179 1.11 0.72 10.21
CA GLY A 179 2.02 0.09 11.16
C GLY A 179 3.34 -0.35 10.53
N PRO A 180 4.14 -1.17 11.24
CA PRO A 180 5.40 -1.69 10.71
C PRO A 180 5.24 -2.36 9.35
N VAL A 181 6.24 -2.16 8.48
CA VAL A 181 6.45 -2.96 7.28
C VAL A 181 6.89 -4.36 7.71
N ALA A 182 6.23 -5.41 7.21
CA ALA A 182 6.58 -6.77 7.60
C ALA A 182 8.00 -7.12 7.13
N GLY A 183 8.72 -7.89 7.95
CA GLY A 183 10.11 -8.27 7.67
C GLY A 183 11.15 -7.17 7.89
N LEU A 184 10.75 -5.95 8.27
CA LEU A 184 11.66 -4.91 8.73
C LEU A 184 11.58 -4.78 10.25
N ASP A 185 12.74 -4.89 10.91
CA ASP A 185 12.88 -4.67 12.34
C ASP A 185 13.92 -3.59 12.58
N PHE A 186 13.50 -2.51 13.24
CA PHE A 186 14.35 -1.37 13.58
C PHE A 186 14.77 -1.39 15.06
N GLY A 187 14.34 -2.38 15.84
CA GLY A 187 14.55 -2.43 17.29
C GLY A 187 13.79 -1.31 18.02
N VAL A 188 12.76 -0.74 17.38
CA VAL A 188 11.94 0.36 17.88
C VAL A 188 10.48 -0.06 17.73
N GLU A 189 9.71 0.09 18.80
CA GLU A 189 8.27 -0.11 18.76
C GLU A 189 7.63 1.00 17.91
N GLN A 190 7.03 0.63 16.78
CA GLN A 190 6.27 1.56 15.96
C GLN A 190 4.80 1.53 16.37
N GLN A 191 4.20 2.70 16.51
CA GLN A 191 2.76 2.81 16.74
C GLN A 191 2.00 2.20 15.56
N GLN A 192 0.88 1.57 15.91
CA GLN A 192 -0.08 1.05 14.94
C GLN A 192 -1.40 1.77 15.16
N ASN A 193 -2.06 2.15 14.08
CA ASN A 193 -3.31 2.86 14.15
C ASN A 193 -4.24 2.47 12.99
N GLU A 194 -5.51 2.39 13.32
CA GLU A 194 -6.59 2.14 12.37
C GLU A 194 -7.38 3.42 12.15
N ARG A 195 -7.76 3.66 10.90
CA ARG A 195 -8.57 4.80 10.51
C ARG A 195 -9.55 4.39 9.42
N VAL A 196 -10.74 4.97 9.46
CA VAL A 196 -11.73 4.82 8.41
C VAL A 196 -12.18 6.20 7.96
N PHE A 197 -12.27 6.39 6.65
CA PHE A 197 -12.81 7.58 5.99
C PHE A 197 -14.15 7.21 5.34
N GLY A 198 -15.09 8.16 5.21
CA GLY A 198 -16.41 7.91 4.59
C GLY A 198 -17.49 7.44 5.55
N ILE A 199 -17.13 6.75 6.64
CA ILE A 199 -18.02 6.45 7.76
C ILE A 199 -17.31 6.90 9.03
N ASP A 200 -17.97 7.66 9.92
CA ASP A 200 -17.39 8.11 11.19
C ASP A 200 -17.46 7.03 12.29
N ALA A 201 -16.96 7.33 13.49
CA ALA A 201 -16.95 6.39 14.61
C ALA A 201 -18.35 6.12 15.20
N ASP A 202 -19.29 7.04 14.98
CA ASP A 202 -20.68 6.93 15.43
C ASP A 202 -21.56 6.20 14.39
N GLY A 203 -20.98 5.81 13.25
CA GLY A 203 -21.67 5.10 12.18
C GLY A 203 -22.47 6.02 11.27
N ASN A 204 -22.06 7.28 11.10
CA ASN A 204 -22.66 8.19 10.13
C ASN A 204 -21.80 8.26 8.87
N GLU A 205 -22.47 8.38 7.73
CA GLU A 205 -21.82 8.60 6.45
C GLU A 205 -21.26 10.03 6.33
N GLN A 206 -20.10 10.14 5.70
CA GLN A 206 -19.43 11.39 5.37
C GLN A 206 -19.43 11.61 3.85
N ASP A 207 -19.26 12.87 3.43
CA ASP A 207 -19.13 13.22 2.03
C ASP A 207 -17.92 12.51 1.38
N GLU A 208 -18.12 11.94 0.17
CA GLU A 208 -17.08 11.19 -0.54
C GLU A 208 -15.85 12.06 -0.83
N LYS A 209 -16.07 13.30 -1.27
CA LYS A 209 -14.99 14.21 -1.68
C LYS A 209 -14.16 14.66 -0.48
N GLU A 210 -14.80 14.94 0.65
CA GLU A 210 -14.12 15.23 1.91
C GLU A 210 -13.33 14.02 2.41
N SER A 211 -13.94 12.83 2.34
CA SER A 211 -13.30 11.57 2.74
C SER A 211 -12.06 11.25 1.90
N LEU A 212 -12.14 11.42 0.58
CA LEU A 212 -11.00 11.27 -0.33
C LEU A 212 -9.88 12.26 -0.01
N ARG A 213 -10.21 13.53 0.25
CA ARG A 213 -9.20 14.53 0.64
C ARG A 213 -8.52 14.19 1.97
N ALA A 214 -9.29 13.75 2.95
CA ALA A 214 -8.76 13.34 4.25
C ALA A 214 -7.85 12.10 4.14
N PHE A 215 -8.22 11.13 3.29
CA PHE A 215 -7.38 9.98 2.98
C PHE A 215 -6.07 10.37 2.30
N LEU A 216 -6.14 11.25 1.29
CA LEU A 216 -4.95 11.74 0.59
C LEU A 216 -4.02 12.57 1.49
N ASP A 217 -4.57 13.43 2.36
CA ASP A 217 -3.78 14.16 3.35
C ASP A 217 -3.12 13.22 4.36
N TYR A 218 -3.81 12.14 4.75
CA TYR A 218 -3.24 11.11 5.62
C TYR A 218 -2.04 10.38 4.99
N LEU A 219 -2.00 10.26 3.67
CA LEU A 219 -0.89 9.65 2.91
C LEU A 219 0.06 10.67 2.26
N LYS A 220 0.01 11.95 2.66
CA LYS A 220 0.79 13.01 1.98
C LYS A 220 2.31 12.80 2.00
N ASP A 221 2.81 12.15 3.04
CA ASP A 221 4.23 11.88 3.26
C ASP A 221 4.64 10.45 2.82
N PHE A 222 3.72 9.73 2.16
CA PHE A 222 3.99 8.38 1.63
C PHE A 222 5.11 8.42 0.58
N ASP A 223 6.12 7.59 0.80
CA ASP A 223 7.28 7.44 -0.09
C ASP A 223 7.33 6.00 -0.64
N PRO A 224 7.02 5.76 -1.93
CA PRO A 224 6.98 4.40 -2.51
C PRO A 224 8.35 3.69 -2.54
N GLU A 225 9.45 4.39 -2.26
CA GLU A 225 10.77 3.76 -2.14
C GLU A 225 11.02 3.17 -0.74
N THR A 226 10.28 3.64 0.28
CA THR A 226 10.44 3.17 1.67
C THR A 226 9.19 2.53 2.24
N ASP A 227 8.03 3.16 2.04
CA ASP A 227 6.73 2.76 2.55
C ASP A 227 6.05 1.73 1.64
N GLU A 228 4.95 1.18 2.12
CA GLU A 228 4.23 0.12 1.40
C GLU A 228 2.71 0.29 1.54
N LEU A 229 2.00 0.37 0.42
CA LEU A 229 0.56 0.18 0.37
C LEU A 229 0.29 -1.33 0.29
N VAL A 230 -0.53 -1.84 1.18
CA VAL A 230 -0.84 -3.28 1.24
C VAL A 230 -2.33 -3.46 1.03
N GLY A 231 -2.73 -4.42 0.22
CA GLY A 231 -4.15 -4.74 0.04
C GLY A 231 -4.36 -6.08 -0.66
N HIS A 232 -5.60 -6.43 -0.95
CA HIS A 232 -5.96 -7.64 -1.67
C HIS A 232 -6.62 -7.26 -3.00
N ASN A 233 -5.92 -7.48 -4.13
CA ASN A 233 -6.31 -6.93 -5.44
C ASN A 233 -6.26 -5.38 -5.51
N ILE A 234 -5.49 -4.74 -4.63
CA ILE A 234 -5.32 -3.29 -4.53
C ILE A 234 -4.84 -2.63 -5.84
N ILE A 235 -4.02 -3.36 -6.63
CA ILE A 235 -3.55 -2.88 -7.94
C ILE A 235 -4.67 -2.95 -8.99
N GLY A 236 -5.48 -4.00 -8.92
CA GLY A 236 -6.53 -4.27 -9.89
C GLY A 236 -7.84 -3.52 -9.65
N PHE A 237 -8.07 -3.05 -8.42
CA PHE A 237 -9.35 -2.47 -8.01
C PHE A 237 -9.20 -1.17 -7.22
N ASP A 238 -8.76 -1.23 -5.95
CA ASP A 238 -8.86 -0.13 -4.98
C ASP A 238 -8.15 1.15 -5.44
N LEU A 239 -6.87 1.07 -5.80
CA LEU A 239 -6.09 2.23 -6.21
C LEU A 239 -6.64 2.85 -7.51
N PRO A 240 -6.90 2.07 -8.59
CA PRO A 240 -7.60 2.59 -9.76
C PRO A 240 -8.92 3.28 -9.40
N PHE A 241 -9.74 2.67 -8.54
CA PHE A 241 -11.04 3.19 -8.17
C PHE A 241 -10.90 4.54 -7.45
N ILE A 242 -10.03 4.64 -6.45
CA ILE A 242 -9.75 5.87 -5.70
C ILE A 242 -9.32 7.00 -6.64
N PHE A 243 -8.33 6.79 -7.51
CA PHE A 243 -7.86 7.85 -8.39
C PHE A 243 -8.88 8.23 -9.45
N GLN A 244 -9.69 7.29 -9.94
CA GLN A 244 -10.82 7.60 -10.82
C GLN A 244 -11.89 8.43 -10.10
N ARG A 245 -12.20 8.14 -8.83
CA ARG A 245 -13.12 8.96 -8.02
C ARG A 245 -12.55 10.33 -7.67
N CYS A 246 -11.23 10.47 -7.54
CA CYS A 246 -10.58 11.78 -7.47
C CYS A 246 -10.82 12.60 -8.75
N LEU A 247 -10.74 11.98 -9.93
CA LEU A 247 -11.05 12.65 -11.20
C LEU A 247 -12.52 13.10 -11.25
N VAL A 248 -13.47 12.21 -10.91
CA VAL A 248 -14.90 12.53 -10.89
C VAL A 248 -15.19 13.70 -9.93
N ASN A 249 -14.55 13.72 -8.76
CA ASN A 249 -14.72 14.76 -7.74
C ASN A 249 -13.88 16.02 -7.99
N SER A 250 -13.13 16.10 -9.09
CA SER A 250 -12.21 17.21 -9.40
C SER A 250 -11.21 17.49 -8.28
N ILE A 251 -10.64 16.43 -7.70
CA ILE A 251 -9.56 16.49 -6.71
C ILE A 251 -8.23 16.43 -7.46
N GLN A 252 -7.45 17.52 -7.39
CA GLN A 252 -6.12 17.55 -7.99
C GLN A 252 -5.15 16.77 -7.12
N VAL A 253 -4.69 15.63 -7.62
CA VAL A 253 -3.74 14.76 -6.93
C VAL A 253 -2.86 14.03 -7.94
N LYS A 254 -1.58 13.83 -7.60
CA LYS A 254 -0.70 12.92 -8.33
C LYS A 254 -0.88 11.51 -7.75
N PRO A 255 -1.02 10.46 -8.57
CA PRO A 255 -1.04 9.09 -8.06
C PRO A 255 0.14 8.80 -7.12
N LEU A 256 -0.13 8.15 -6.00
CA LEU A 256 0.86 7.80 -4.97
C LEU A 256 1.92 6.83 -5.49
N VAL A 257 1.54 6.00 -6.46
CA VAL A 257 2.35 4.94 -7.07
C VAL A 257 2.14 4.93 -8.59
N ASP A 258 3.09 4.37 -9.33
CA ASP A 258 2.96 4.19 -10.78
C ASP A 258 2.39 2.81 -11.11
N LEU A 259 1.07 2.75 -11.31
CA LEU A 259 0.35 1.52 -11.66
C LEU A 259 0.68 0.99 -13.07
N GLY A 260 1.45 1.74 -13.88
CA GLY A 260 1.93 1.30 -15.18
C GLY A 260 3.18 0.42 -15.11
N GLU A 261 3.85 0.34 -13.95
CA GLU A 261 5.04 -0.48 -13.79
C GLU A 261 4.72 -1.98 -13.80
N TYR A 262 5.63 -2.78 -14.35
CA TYR A 262 5.50 -4.25 -14.32
C TYR A 262 5.42 -4.80 -12.89
N ARG A 263 6.17 -4.16 -11.97
CA ARG A 263 6.04 -4.33 -10.52
C ARG A 263 5.89 -2.94 -9.92
N VAL A 264 4.69 -2.65 -9.43
CA VAL A 264 4.36 -1.35 -8.85
C VAL A 264 5.20 -1.13 -7.59
N ARG A 265 6.14 -0.18 -7.62
CA ARG A 265 6.93 0.17 -6.43
C ARG A 265 6.02 0.67 -5.29
N GLY A 266 6.36 0.29 -4.06
CA GLY A 266 5.63 0.69 -2.87
C GLY A 266 4.25 0.04 -2.71
N VAL A 267 3.95 -1.06 -3.42
CA VAL A 267 2.69 -1.80 -3.28
C VAL A 267 2.92 -3.29 -3.07
N PHE A 268 2.28 -3.86 -2.05
CA PHE A 268 2.18 -5.29 -1.79
C PHE A 268 0.74 -5.76 -1.99
N ASP A 269 0.46 -6.34 -3.15
CA ASP A 269 -0.86 -6.92 -3.45
C ASP A 269 -0.89 -8.40 -3.06
N THR A 270 -1.56 -8.71 -1.96
CA THR A 270 -1.61 -10.08 -1.42
C THR A 270 -2.22 -11.09 -2.39
N MET A 271 -3.15 -10.69 -3.27
CA MET A 271 -3.71 -11.57 -4.30
C MET A 271 -2.65 -11.89 -5.36
N HIS A 272 -1.89 -10.89 -5.80
CA HIS A 272 -0.82 -11.08 -6.76
C HIS A 272 0.33 -11.92 -6.20
N HIS A 273 0.70 -11.67 -4.94
CA HIS A 273 1.76 -12.41 -4.24
C HIS A 273 1.37 -13.87 -3.97
N TRP A 274 0.10 -14.15 -3.66
CA TRP A 274 -0.41 -15.53 -3.55
C TRP A 274 -0.13 -16.35 -4.81
N TRP A 275 -0.30 -15.75 -5.98
CA TRP A 275 -0.09 -16.39 -7.26
C TRP A 275 1.35 -16.30 -7.78
N LEU A 276 2.29 -15.86 -6.95
CA LEU A 276 3.71 -15.69 -7.31
C LEU A 276 3.89 -14.87 -8.60
N GLY A 277 3.02 -13.87 -8.79
CA GLY A 277 3.02 -12.98 -9.95
C GLY A 277 2.17 -13.44 -11.14
N ALA A 278 1.56 -14.63 -11.09
CA ALA A 278 0.63 -15.06 -12.13
C ALA A 278 -0.70 -14.27 -12.07
N ARG A 279 -1.24 -13.91 -13.24
CA ARG A 279 -2.52 -13.20 -13.36
C ARG A 279 -3.69 -14.15 -13.13
N ARG A 280 -4.04 -14.36 -11.87
CA ARG A 280 -5.16 -15.17 -11.41
C ARG A 280 -5.80 -14.50 -10.20
N ASN A 281 -7.07 -14.84 -9.98
CA ASN A 281 -7.83 -14.32 -8.85
C ASN A 281 -7.98 -15.41 -7.80
N VAL A 282 -7.95 -15.01 -6.54
CA VAL A 282 -8.33 -15.80 -5.36
C VAL A 282 -9.02 -14.82 -4.42
N SER A 283 -9.99 -15.25 -3.63
CA SER A 283 -10.63 -14.36 -2.66
C SER A 283 -9.75 -14.18 -1.41
N LEU A 284 -9.91 -13.07 -0.69
CA LEU A 284 -9.27 -12.84 0.61
C LEU A 284 -9.62 -13.97 1.59
N ASP A 285 -10.87 -14.40 1.57
CA ASP A 285 -11.43 -15.46 2.41
C ASP A 285 -10.77 -16.82 2.15
N ASP A 286 -10.60 -17.21 0.89
CA ASP A 286 -9.91 -18.46 0.52
C ASP A 286 -8.45 -18.45 0.98
N VAL A 287 -7.76 -17.31 0.82
CA VAL A 287 -6.37 -17.16 1.30
C VAL A 287 -6.31 -17.22 2.82
N ALA A 288 -7.21 -16.53 3.52
CA ALA A 288 -7.28 -16.55 4.98
C ALA A 288 -7.49 -17.98 5.49
N TRP A 289 -8.49 -18.69 4.93
CA TRP A 289 -8.78 -20.08 5.24
C TRP A 289 -7.56 -20.99 5.02
N ALA A 290 -6.91 -20.89 3.86
CA ALA A 290 -5.74 -21.70 3.54
C ALA A 290 -4.55 -21.46 4.48
N LEU A 291 -4.44 -20.26 5.06
CA LEU A 291 -3.38 -19.88 5.99
C LEU A 291 -3.72 -20.11 7.47
N GLY A 292 -4.94 -20.58 7.76
CA GLY A 292 -5.46 -20.75 9.13
C GLY A 292 -5.73 -19.43 9.83
N ILE A 293 -6.05 -18.37 9.08
CA ILE A 293 -6.42 -17.05 9.59
C ILE A 293 -7.94 -16.96 9.59
N GLU A 294 -8.51 -16.47 10.69
CA GLU A 294 -9.95 -16.24 10.78
C GLU A 294 -10.41 -15.25 9.70
N SER A 295 -11.52 -15.59 9.03
CA SER A 295 -12.09 -14.74 7.99
C SER A 295 -12.61 -13.44 8.56
N SER A 296 -12.57 -12.39 7.74
CA SER A 296 -13.25 -11.12 7.98
C SER A 296 -14.77 -11.24 7.83
N LYS A 297 -15.23 -12.25 7.08
CA LYS A 297 -16.65 -12.55 6.89
C LYS A 297 -17.21 -13.20 8.15
N THR A 298 -18.38 -12.71 8.56
CA THR A 298 -19.19 -13.33 9.62
C THR A 298 -20.51 -13.81 9.04
N ALA A 299 -21.27 -14.61 9.79
CA ALA A 299 -22.59 -15.07 9.34
C ALA A 299 -23.53 -13.91 8.93
N THR A 300 -23.32 -12.72 9.50
CA THR A 300 -24.16 -11.53 9.28
C THR A 300 -23.56 -10.48 8.36
N VAL A 301 -22.25 -10.51 8.06
CA VAL A 301 -21.59 -9.45 7.28
C VAL A 301 -20.58 -10.04 6.28
N GLU A 302 -20.81 -9.77 4.99
CA GLU A 302 -19.99 -10.15 3.83
C GLU A 302 -20.10 -9.02 2.78
N GLY A 303 -19.07 -8.77 1.98
CA GLY A 303 -19.04 -7.70 0.97
C GLY A 303 -20.22 -7.70 -0.02
N SER A 304 -20.79 -8.87 -0.34
CA SER A 304 -22.01 -8.99 -1.16
C SER A 304 -23.25 -8.34 -0.52
N LYS A 305 -23.23 -8.12 0.80
CA LYS A 305 -24.33 -7.56 1.59
C LYS A 305 -24.15 -6.07 1.92
N VAL A 306 -23.09 -5.42 1.42
CA VAL A 306 -22.83 -4.00 1.71
C VAL A 306 -24.00 -3.11 1.29
N PHE A 307 -24.59 -3.39 0.12
CA PHE A 307 -25.78 -2.68 -0.34
C PHE A 307 -26.98 -2.90 0.61
N ASP A 308 -27.24 -4.13 1.03
CA ASP A 308 -28.35 -4.46 1.94
C ASP A 308 -28.17 -3.81 3.33
N LEU A 309 -26.93 -3.84 3.86
CA LEU A 309 -26.59 -3.20 5.13
C LEU A 309 -26.74 -1.69 5.06
N TYR A 310 -26.34 -1.09 3.94
CA TYR A 310 -26.52 0.33 3.69
C TYR A 310 -28.00 0.71 3.65
N GLN A 311 -28.82 -0.07 2.93
CA GLN A 311 -30.27 0.12 2.87
C GLN A 311 -30.95 -0.06 4.25
N ALA A 312 -30.39 -0.92 5.10
CA ALA A 312 -30.83 -1.09 6.49
C ALA A 312 -30.31 0.02 7.44
N GLY A 313 -29.50 0.97 6.96
CA GLY A 313 -28.89 2.03 7.76
C GLY A 313 -27.79 1.54 8.70
N ASN A 314 -27.26 0.33 8.49
CA ASN A 314 -26.27 -0.28 9.37
C ASN A 314 -24.83 0.02 8.94
N LEU A 315 -24.50 1.32 8.87
CA LEU A 315 -23.17 1.79 8.45
C LEU A 315 -22.06 1.38 9.44
N ALA A 316 -22.38 1.27 10.73
CA ALA A 316 -21.43 0.79 11.73
C ALA A 316 -20.96 -0.65 11.43
N ALA A 317 -21.85 -1.53 10.95
CA ALA A 317 -21.46 -2.87 10.54
C ALA A 317 -20.56 -2.87 9.29
N ILE A 318 -20.84 -1.99 8.31
CA ILE A 318 -20.00 -1.83 7.12
C ILE A 318 -18.60 -1.32 7.51
N ARG A 319 -18.54 -0.33 8.39
CA ARG A 319 -17.27 0.20 8.94
C ARG A 319 -16.43 -0.90 9.57
N GLU A 320 -17.04 -1.70 10.44
CA GLU A 320 -16.33 -2.76 11.16
C GLU A 320 -15.92 -3.90 10.23
N TYR A 321 -16.74 -4.23 9.23
CA TYR A 321 -16.39 -5.19 8.20
C TYR A 321 -15.17 -4.77 7.39
N ASN A 322 -15.15 -3.53 6.89
CA ASN A 322 -14.01 -2.99 6.14
C ASN A 322 -12.72 -3.00 6.99
N LEU A 323 -12.80 -2.63 8.27
CA LEU A 323 -11.67 -2.76 9.19
C LEU A 323 -11.20 -4.21 9.36
N ASN A 324 -12.11 -5.17 9.43
CA ASN A 324 -11.76 -6.58 9.52
C ASN A 324 -11.09 -7.11 8.25
N ASP A 325 -11.52 -6.70 7.06
CA ASP A 325 -10.84 -7.01 5.79
C ASP A 325 -9.38 -6.51 5.81
N VAL A 326 -9.16 -5.28 6.30
CA VAL A 326 -7.81 -4.73 6.47
C VAL A 326 -6.97 -5.52 7.48
N ARG A 327 -7.53 -5.89 8.64
CA ARG A 327 -6.82 -6.67 9.67
C ARG A 327 -6.44 -8.06 9.15
N VAL A 328 -7.33 -8.73 8.43
CA VAL A 328 -7.07 -10.05 7.82
C VAL A 328 -6.01 -9.93 6.73
N THR A 329 -6.13 -8.94 5.86
CA THR A 329 -5.13 -8.65 4.82
C THR A 329 -3.75 -8.40 5.42
N ARG A 330 -3.67 -7.66 6.54
CA ARG A 330 -2.40 -7.41 7.25
C ARG A 330 -1.77 -8.70 7.79
N LYS A 331 -2.57 -9.62 8.36
CA LYS A 331 -2.08 -10.93 8.83
C LYS A 331 -1.57 -11.79 7.67
N ILE A 332 -2.26 -11.78 6.54
CA ILE A 332 -1.84 -12.48 5.31
C ILE A 332 -0.52 -11.92 4.80
N TYR A 333 -0.42 -10.60 4.69
CA TYR A 333 0.79 -9.89 4.31
C TYR A 333 1.98 -10.29 5.20
N GLN A 334 1.82 -10.23 6.52
CA GLN A 334 2.85 -10.66 7.48
C GLN A 334 3.26 -12.12 7.29
N ARG A 335 2.29 -13.03 7.07
CA ARG A 335 2.56 -14.45 6.82
C ARG A 335 3.34 -14.66 5.52
N MET A 336 2.96 -13.99 4.44
CA MET A 336 3.63 -14.07 3.14
C MET A 336 5.07 -13.59 3.24
N VAL A 337 5.31 -12.42 3.84
CA VAL A 337 6.66 -11.86 4.00
C VAL A 337 7.52 -12.74 4.92
N ALA A 338 6.95 -13.31 5.98
CA ALA A 338 7.67 -14.25 6.84
C ALA A 338 8.12 -15.53 6.10
N CYS A 339 7.33 -16.00 5.13
CA CYS A 339 7.64 -17.21 4.37
C CYS A 339 8.54 -16.97 3.15
N PHE A 340 8.35 -15.86 2.43
CA PHE A 340 9.01 -15.61 1.15
C PHE A 340 10.09 -14.52 1.21
N GLY A 341 10.19 -13.80 2.33
CA GLY A 341 10.93 -12.54 2.37
C GLY A 341 10.15 -11.40 1.72
N ARG A 342 10.77 -10.23 1.69
CA ARG A 342 10.22 -9.00 1.11
C ARG A 342 10.48 -8.91 -0.39
#